data_AF-A0A814PMM3-F1
#
_entry.id   AF-A0A814PMM3-F1
#
_cell.length_a   1.000
_cell.length_b   1.000
_cell.length_c   1.000
_cell.angle_alpha   90.00
_cell.angle_beta   90.00
_cell.angle_gamma   90.00
#
_symmetry.space_group_name_H-M   'P 1'
#
loop_
_entity.id
_entity.type
_entity.pdbx_description
1 polymer ?
#
loop_
_entity_poly.entity_id
_entity_poly.type
_entity_poly.pdbx_seq_one_letter_code
_entity_poly.pdbx_strand_id
1 'polypeptide(L)'
;MKGYNIVGDGTRSALLPILTGKTQRELPEARRGHARAETVDRFPWIWNQFKDNGYVTQWAEDMQYVGTFQYRLKGFRDPPVDYYGRPFYLFAESQKTSKPLCFGSITRLQAMFNCIRDFFDMHSHQPKFSYLFHSDYSHNSNNRLPYADNELLAFLQMMQTHGYLDRTILIIMTDHGARYASLRNTYQGNSANKINYYS
;
A
#
# COMPACT_ATOMS: atom_id res chain seq x y z
N MET A 1 -24.01 11.97 -6.83
CA MET A 1 -23.11 11.35 -5.82
C MET A 1 -21.95 12.31 -5.53
N LYS A 2 -21.84 12.84 -4.31
CA LYS A 2 -20.70 13.64 -3.84
C LYS A 2 -20.15 12.94 -2.60
N GLY A 3 -19.04 12.23 -2.75
CA GLY A 3 -18.36 11.50 -1.68
C GLY A 3 -16.86 11.57 -1.92
N TYR A 4 -16.29 12.77 -1.80
CA TYR A 4 -14.87 13.01 -1.98
C TYR A 4 -14.31 13.59 -0.68
N ASN A 5 -13.57 12.77 0.08
CA ASN A 5 -12.90 13.22 1.30
C ASN A 5 -11.39 13.05 1.11
N ILE A 6 -10.72 14.18 0.89
CA ILE A 6 -9.29 14.31 1.15
C ILE A 6 -9.16 14.37 2.67
N VAL A 7 -8.78 13.27 3.31
CA VAL A 7 -8.58 13.23 4.77
C VAL A 7 -7.21 13.84 5.16
N GLY A 8 -6.36 14.16 4.18
CA GLY A 8 -5.21 15.06 4.31
C GLY A 8 -4.27 15.05 3.10
N ASP A 9 -3.18 15.82 3.17
CA ASP A 9 -2.22 16.02 2.07
C ASP A 9 -1.08 14.98 2.09
N GLY A 10 -1.41 13.74 1.66
CA GLY A 10 -0.46 12.66 1.38
C GLY A 10 -0.84 11.27 1.92
N THR A 11 -0.12 10.25 1.47
CA THR A 11 -0.38 8.81 1.72
C THR A 11 -0.74 8.45 3.14
N ARG A 12 0.07 8.86 4.12
CA ARG A 12 -0.21 8.56 5.54
C ARG A 12 -1.57 9.11 6.01
N SER A 13 -1.99 10.28 5.54
CA SER A 13 -3.27 10.88 5.92
C SER A 13 -4.46 10.19 5.25
N ALA A 14 -4.25 9.53 4.11
CA ALA A 14 -5.23 8.68 3.46
C ALA A 14 -5.29 7.28 4.08
N LEU A 15 -4.14 6.67 4.32
CA LEU A 15 -4.06 5.28 4.76
C LEU A 15 -4.33 5.08 6.25
N LEU A 16 -4.05 6.06 7.13
CA LEU A 16 -4.39 5.95 8.56
C LEU A 16 -5.91 5.75 8.76
N PRO A 17 -6.81 6.60 8.22
CA PRO A 17 -8.25 6.38 8.33
C PRO A 17 -8.71 5.04 7.73
N ILE A 18 -8.16 4.63 6.58
CA ILE A 18 -8.53 3.36 5.94
C ILE A 18 -8.17 2.17 6.84
N LEU A 19 -6.98 2.19 7.42
CA LEU A 19 -6.43 1.05 8.14
C LEU A 19 -6.70 1.08 9.65
N THR A 20 -7.20 2.19 10.21
CA THR A 20 -7.47 2.32 11.64
C THR A 20 -8.86 2.85 11.97
N GLY A 21 -9.62 3.33 10.98
CA GLY A 21 -10.87 4.06 11.19
C GLY A 21 -10.70 5.43 11.86
N LYS A 22 -9.46 5.91 12.02
CA LYS A 22 -9.13 7.14 12.75
C LYS A 22 -8.22 8.07 11.97
N THR A 23 -8.40 9.37 12.15
CA THR A 23 -7.45 10.38 11.68
C THR A 23 -6.20 10.39 12.58
N GLN A 24 -5.09 10.94 12.07
CA GLN A 24 -3.86 11.05 12.85
C GLN A 24 -4.03 11.82 14.18
N ARG A 25 -5.02 12.74 14.27
CA ARG A 25 -5.28 13.52 15.48
C ARG A 25 -5.97 12.71 16.58
N GLU A 26 -6.68 11.65 16.21
CA GLU A 26 -7.40 10.76 17.13
C GLU A 26 -6.52 9.59 17.61
N LEU A 27 -5.34 9.43 17.03
CA LEU A 27 -4.39 8.39 17.35
C LEU A 27 -3.32 8.90 18.34
N PRO A 28 -2.70 8.02 19.13
CA PRO A 28 -1.57 8.38 19.97
C PRO A 28 -0.46 9.07 19.18
N GLU A 29 0.27 9.99 19.83
CA GLU A 29 1.37 10.69 19.18
C GLU A 29 2.47 9.69 18.78
N ALA A 30 2.76 9.61 17.50
CA ALA A 30 3.78 8.72 16.94
C ALA A 30 4.73 9.44 15.98
N ARG A 31 4.60 10.77 15.81
CA ARG A 31 5.45 11.53 14.90
C ARG A 31 6.89 11.59 15.40
N ARG A 32 7.84 11.49 14.48
CA ARG A 32 9.26 11.69 14.77
C ARG A 32 9.50 13.13 15.25
N GLY A 33 10.40 13.29 16.22
CA GLY A 33 10.74 14.61 16.77
C GLY A 33 9.74 15.19 17.76
N HIS A 34 8.63 14.48 18.06
CA HIS A 34 7.67 14.91 19.08
C HIS A 34 7.96 14.27 20.43
N ALA A 35 7.81 15.05 21.50
CA ALA A 35 7.98 14.57 22.88
C ALA A 35 6.98 13.46 23.19
N ARG A 36 7.44 12.40 23.86
CA ARG A 36 6.65 11.21 24.24
C ARG A 36 6.01 10.46 23.07
N ALA A 37 6.46 10.68 21.84
CA ALA A 37 5.98 9.91 20.70
C ALA A 37 6.33 8.42 20.86
N GLU A 38 5.37 7.54 20.63
CA GLU A 38 5.53 6.09 20.64
C GLU A 38 5.58 5.52 19.22
N THR A 39 5.86 4.23 19.10
CA THR A 39 5.71 3.50 17.84
C THR A 39 4.24 3.29 17.52
N VAL A 40 3.92 2.96 16.26
CA VAL A 40 2.52 2.84 15.82
C VAL A 40 1.89 1.49 16.17
N ASP A 41 2.59 0.63 16.91
CA ASP A 41 2.14 -0.73 17.25
C ASP A 41 0.80 -0.74 18.01
N ARG A 42 0.52 0.33 18.78
CA ARG A 42 -0.70 0.45 19.62
C ARG A 42 -1.90 1.04 18.88
N PHE A 43 -1.78 1.34 17.59
CA PHE A 43 -2.92 1.87 16.83
C PHE A 43 -3.97 0.75 16.62
N PRO A 44 -5.26 1.10 16.48
CA PRO A 44 -6.34 0.14 16.30
C PRO A 44 -6.39 -0.34 14.84
N TRP A 45 -5.35 -1.05 14.40
CA TRP A 45 -5.22 -1.50 13.03
C TRP A 45 -6.28 -2.55 12.66
N ILE A 46 -6.87 -2.42 11.48
CA ILE A 46 -7.92 -3.31 10.97
C ILE A 46 -7.45 -4.76 10.84
N TRP A 47 -6.17 -4.98 10.50
CA TRP A 47 -5.62 -6.33 10.41
C TRP A 47 -5.61 -7.07 11.75
N ASN A 48 -5.59 -6.37 12.89
CA ASN A 48 -5.72 -7.02 14.20
C ASN A 48 -7.11 -7.69 14.31
N GLN A 49 -8.16 -7.00 13.87
CA GLN A 49 -9.52 -7.56 13.87
C GLN A 49 -9.62 -8.76 12.92
N PHE A 50 -9.02 -8.69 11.73
CA PHE A 50 -8.98 -9.83 10.82
C PHE A 50 -8.23 -11.02 11.42
N LYS A 51 -7.07 -10.78 12.04
CA LYS A 51 -6.28 -11.79 12.72
C LYS A 51 -7.05 -12.46 13.86
N ASP A 52 -7.74 -11.68 14.69
CA ASP A 52 -8.59 -12.19 15.78
C ASP A 52 -9.77 -13.04 15.27
N ASN A 53 -10.18 -12.85 14.01
CA ASN A 53 -11.21 -13.64 13.34
C ASN A 53 -10.64 -14.78 12.47
N GLY A 54 -9.38 -15.17 12.70
CA GLY A 54 -8.75 -16.33 12.06
C GLY A 54 -8.24 -16.10 10.64
N TYR A 55 -8.13 -14.83 10.20
CA TYR A 55 -7.49 -14.52 8.94
C TYR A 55 -5.98 -14.52 9.09
N VAL A 56 -5.28 -15.04 8.09
CA VAL A 56 -3.85 -14.76 7.91
C VAL A 56 -3.69 -13.37 7.29
N THR A 57 -2.73 -12.59 7.77
CA THR A 57 -2.59 -11.17 7.43
C THR A 57 -1.29 -10.86 6.67
N GLN A 58 -1.38 -10.00 5.65
CA GLN A 58 -0.25 -9.54 4.85
C GLN A 58 -0.30 -8.02 4.66
N TRP A 59 0.85 -7.37 4.85
CA TRP A 59 1.07 -5.95 4.59
C TRP A 59 2.45 -5.73 4.00
N ALA A 60 2.50 -5.05 2.86
CA ALA A 60 3.74 -4.64 2.24
C ALA A 60 3.58 -3.32 1.47
N GLU A 61 4.67 -2.57 1.36
CA GLU A 61 4.78 -1.41 0.50
C GLU A 61 6.19 -1.39 -0.10
N ASP A 62 6.38 -0.72 -1.23
CA ASP A 62 7.70 -0.45 -1.79
C ASP A 62 8.21 0.93 -1.33
N MET A 63 9.36 1.39 -1.86
CA MET A 63 9.96 2.68 -1.54
C MET A 63 10.23 2.85 -0.03
N GLN A 64 10.95 1.91 0.58
CA GLN A 64 11.11 1.85 2.04
C GLN A 64 11.76 3.09 2.67
N TYR A 65 12.50 3.88 1.89
CA TYR A 65 13.09 5.14 2.32
C TYR A 65 12.04 6.25 2.61
N VAL A 66 10.84 6.15 2.04
CA VAL A 66 9.68 7.03 2.28
C VAL A 66 8.44 6.26 2.76
N GLY A 67 8.63 5.09 3.37
CA GLY A 67 7.53 4.22 3.83
C GLY A 67 6.48 4.96 4.67
N THR A 68 5.21 4.62 4.41
CA THR A 68 4.01 5.35 4.86
C THR A 68 4.03 5.64 6.36
N PHE A 69 4.38 4.62 7.15
CA PHE A 69 4.37 4.70 8.61
C PHE A 69 5.76 4.84 9.22
N GLN A 70 6.83 4.83 8.42
CA GLN A 70 8.21 4.83 8.91
C GLN A 70 8.92 6.14 8.63
N TYR A 71 8.51 6.89 7.60
CA TYR A 71 9.14 8.14 7.22
C TYR A 71 8.89 9.27 8.24
N ARG A 72 7.61 9.60 8.50
CA ARG A 72 7.24 10.69 9.43
C ARG A 72 6.77 10.22 10.81
N LEU A 73 6.48 8.94 10.98
CA LEU A 73 6.15 8.33 12.27
C LEU A 73 7.33 7.46 12.74
N LYS A 74 7.30 7.03 14.01
CA LYS A 74 8.30 6.12 14.58
C LYS A 74 8.24 4.70 13.99
N GLY A 75 7.25 4.39 13.16
CA GLY A 75 7.09 3.07 12.56
C GLY A 75 6.65 2.02 13.55
N PHE A 76 6.64 0.78 13.07
CA PHE A 76 6.38 -0.41 13.86
C PHE A 76 7.67 -0.86 14.56
N ARG A 77 7.56 -1.23 15.83
CA ARG A 77 8.63 -1.96 16.53
C ARG A 77 8.54 -3.44 16.22
N ASP A 78 7.33 -3.98 16.28
CA ASP A 78 7.04 -5.41 16.12
C ASP A 78 6.36 -5.63 14.76
N PRO A 79 6.54 -6.78 14.08
CA PRO A 79 5.85 -7.05 12.82
C PRO A 79 4.32 -6.97 13.00
N PRO A 80 3.61 -6.09 12.26
CA PRO A 80 2.19 -5.82 12.54
C PRO A 80 1.24 -6.88 11.98
N VAL A 81 1.73 -7.76 11.12
CA VAL A 81 0.98 -8.78 10.38
C VAL A 81 1.82 -10.06 10.31
N ASP A 82 1.18 -11.18 9.93
CA ASP A 82 1.87 -12.47 9.81
C ASP A 82 2.92 -12.45 8.68
N TYR A 83 2.59 -11.80 7.56
CA TYR A 83 3.49 -11.62 6.42
C TYR A 83 3.82 -10.15 6.23
N TYR A 84 4.81 -9.68 6.98
CA TYR A 84 5.27 -8.30 6.90
C TYR A 84 6.35 -8.13 5.81
N GLY A 85 6.03 -7.43 4.73
CA GLY A 85 6.92 -7.30 3.57
C GLY A 85 8.15 -6.40 3.78
N ARG A 86 8.16 -5.52 4.79
CA ARG A 86 9.22 -4.52 4.98
C ARG A 86 10.64 -5.10 5.01
N PRO A 87 10.95 -6.19 5.75
CA PRO A 87 12.29 -6.78 5.73
C PRO A 87 12.74 -7.20 4.33
N PHE A 88 11.84 -7.78 3.53
CA PHE A 88 12.12 -8.14 2.14
C PHE A 88 12.45 -6.90 1.30
N TYR A 89 11.60 -5.87 1.34
CA TYR A 89 11.81 -4.66 0.53
C TYR A 89 13.06 -3.89 0.96
N LEU A 90 13.37 -3.80 2.25
CA LEU A 90 14.62 -3.19 2.74
C LEU A 90 15.84 -3.92 2.19
N PHE A 91 15.82 -5.26 2.21
CA PHE A 91 16.90 -6.06 1.65
C PHE A 91 16.98 -5.89 0.13
N ALA A 92 15.87 -6.08 -0.59
CA ALA A 92 15.81 -6.01 -2.04
C ALA A 92 16.26 -4.64 -2.58
N GLU A 93 15.81 -3.55 -1.96
CA GLU A 93 16.17 -2.18 -2.36
C GLU A 93 17.66 -1.88 -2.13
N SER A 94 18.30 -2.53 -1.15
CA SER A 94 19.73 -2.37 -0.85
C SER A 94 20.67 -3.11 -1.80
N GLN A 95 20.15 -4.03 -2.62
CA GLN A 95 20.97 -4.82 -3.53
C GLN A 95 21.54 -3.98 -4.67
N LYS A 96 22.77 -4.27 -5.12
CA LYS A 96 23.39 -3.60 -6.28
C LYS A 96 22.59 -3.74 -7.58
N THR A 97 21.82 -4.83 -7.68
CA THR A 97 20.93 -5.15 -8.80
C THR A 97 19.59 -4.42 -8.72
N SER A 98 19.25 -3.79 -7.59
CA SER A 98 18.08 -2.91 -7.48
C SER A 98 18.34 -1.63 -8.27
N LYS A 99 17.44 -1.34 -9.20
CA LYS A 99 17.41 -0.12 -10.02
C LYS A 99 16.06 0.55 -9.81
N PRO A 100 15.89 1.83 -10.19
CA PRO A 100 14.56 2.43 -10.23
C PRO A 100 13.59 1.50 -10.99
N LEU A 101 12.42 1.25 -10.42
CA LEU A 101 11.36 0.40 -10.98
C LEU A 101 11.60 -1.12 -10.96
N CYS A 102 12.82 -1.61 -10.71
CA CYS A 102 13.15 -3.04 -10.85
C CYS A 102 14.01 -3.60 -9.71
N PHE A 103 13.80 -4.88 -9.42
CA PHE A 103 14.69 -5.72 -8.63
C PHE A 103 15.35 -6.75 -9.57
N GLY A 104 16.54 -6.42 -10.08
CA GLY A 104 17.19 -7.27 -11.09
C GLY A 104 16.35 -7.36 -12.37
N SER A 105 15.94 -8.58 -12.73
CA SER A 105 15.18 -8.86 -13.95
C SER A 105 13.66 -8.70 -13.83
N ILE A 106 13.14 -8.46 -12.62
CA ILE A 106 11.69 -8.27 -12.40
C ILE A 106 11.39 -6.82 -12.00
N THR A 107 10.21 -6.34 -12.38
CA THR A 107 9.74 -5.03 -11.90
C THR A 107 9.34 -5.11 -10.43
N ARG A 108 9.33 -3.97 -9.74
CA ARG A 108 8.90 -3.89 -8.33
C ARG A 108 7.42 -4.19 -8.15
N LEU A 109 6.60 -3.84 -9.16
CA LEU A 109 5.18 -4.18 -9.19
C LEU A 109 4.98 -5.69 -9.37
N GLN A 110 5.69 -6.32 -10.31
CA GLN A 110 5.68 -7.77 -10.46
C GLN A 110 6.12 -8.49 -9.18
N ALA A 111 7.15 -7.99 -8.47
CA ALA A 111 7.54 -8.54 -7.17
C ALA A 111 6.41 -8.46 -6.14
N MET A 112 5.64 -7.37 -6.13
CA MET A 112 4.46 -7.20 -5.27
C MET A 112 3.35 -8.18 -5.63
N PHE A 113 3.04 -8.35 -6.91
CA PHE A 113 2.05 -9.33 -7.37
C PHE A 113 2.45 -10.78 -7.07
N ASN A 114 3.75 -11.10 -7.19
CA ASN A 114 4.27 -12.40 -6.77
C ASN A 114 4.05 -12.62 -5.26
N CYS A 115 4.26 -11.61 -4.42
CA CYS A 115 3.98 -11.71 -2.98
C CYS A 115 2.50 -12.02 -2.69
N ILE A 116 1.56 -11.47 -3.48
CA ILE A 116 0.14 -11.76 -3.32
C ILE A 116 -0.17 -13.18 -3.78
N ARG A 117 0.31 -13.58 -4.97
CA ARG A 117 0.12 -14.94 -5.48
C ARG A 117 0.62 -15.99 -4.47
N ASP A 118 1.87 -15.84 -4.04
CA ASP A 118 2.49 -16.80 -3.11
C ASP A 118 1.73 -16.85 -1.78
N PHE A 119 1.20 -15.72 -1.31
CA PHE A 119 0.36 -15.67 -0.12
C PHE A 119 -0.98 -16.41 -0.28
N PHE A 120 -1.62 -16.30 -1.46
CA PHE A 120 -2.84 -17.02 -1.77
C PHE A 120 -2.59 -18.53 -1.90
N ASP A 121 -1.49 -18.92 -2.53
CA ASP A 121 -1.08 -20.33 -2.68
C ASP A 121 -0.74 -20.99 -1.34
N MET A 122 0.08 -20.33 -0.52
CA MET A 122 0.47 -20.84 0.81
C MET A 122 -0.73 -21.04 1.74
N HIS A 123 -1.80 -20.26 1.56
CA HIS A 123 -2.94 -20.21 2.47
C HIS A 123 -4.25 -20.53 1.77
N SER A 124 -4.27 -21.51 0.86
CA SER A 124 -5.44 -21.86 0.04
C SER A 124 -6.73 -22.10 0.85
N HIS A 125 -6.62 -22.63 2.07
CA HIS A 125 -7.76 -22.99 2.93
C HIS A 125 -8.06 -22.02 4.07
N GLN A 126 -7.26 -20.96 4.25
CA GLN A 126 -7.44 -19.98 5.33
C GLN A 126 -7.99 -18.66 4.77
N PRO A 127 -8.88 -17.95 5.50
CA PRO A 127 -9.28 -16.61 5.09
C PRO A 127 -8.09 -15.65 5.16
N LYS A 128 -8.06 -14.67 4.25
CA LYS A 128 -6.88 -13.84 3.97
C LYS A 128 -7.23 -12.36 4.04
N PHE A 129 -6.44 -11.59 4.78
CA PHE A 129 -6.43 -10.13 4.69
C PHE A 129 -5.08 -9.70 4.10
N SER A 130 -5.10 -9.22 2.86
CA SER A 130 -3.89 -8.79 2.16
C SER A 130 -4.04 -7.36 1.72
N TYR A 131 -3.12 -6.49 2.16
CA TYR A 131 -3.06 -5.11 1.74
C TYR A 131 -1.64 -4.81 1.27
N LEU A 132 -1.45 -4.48 -0.01
CA LEU A 132 -0.15 -4.04 -0.52
C LEU A 132 -0.27 -2.67 -1.19
N PHE A 133 0.73 -1.82 -1.01
CA PHE A 133 0.73 -0.44 -1.50
C PHE A 133 1.93 -0.16 -2.41
N HIS A 134 1.68 0.05 -3.71
CA HIS A 134 2.70 0.34 -4.70
C HIS A 134 2.82 1.85 -4.97
N SER A 135 4.01 2.39 -4.76
CA SER A 135 4.32 3.81 -4.87
C SER A 135 5.22 4.13 -6.07
N ASP A 136 6.11 3.22 -6.50
CA ASP A 136 7.25 3.58 -7.37
C ASP A 136 6.84 4.10 -8.77
N TYR A 137 5.68 3.68 -9.28
CA TYR A 137 5.13 4.17 -10.54
C TYR A 137 4.39 5.51 -10.48
N SER A 138 4.01 6.00 -9.30
CA SER A 138 3.15 7.18 -9.19
C SER A 138 3.69 8.27 -8.26
N HIS A 139 4.58 7.95 -7.32
CA HIS A 139 4.99 8.85 -6.24
C HIS A 139 5.53 10.20 -6.76
N ASN A 140 6.38 10.18 -7.80
CA ASN A 140 7.03 11.38 -8.34
C ASN A 140 6.41 11.89 -9.65
N SER A 141 5.71 11.02 -10.40
CA SER A 141 5.10 11.36 -11.69
C SER A 141 4.10 10.26 -12.07
N ASN A 142 2.98 10.66 -12.66
CA ASN A 142 1.97 9.73 -13.16
C ASN A 142 2.33 9.13 -14.53
N ASN A 143 3.39 9.62 -15.19
CA ASN A 143 3.74 9.19 -16.54
C ASN A 143 4.16 7.71 -16.64
N ARG A 144 4.44 7.06 -15.51
CA ARG A 144 4.83 5.64 -15.45
C ARG A 144 3.66 4.71 -15.16
N LEU A 145 2.48 5.25 -14.83
CA LEU A 145 1.27 4.44 -14.62
C LEU A 145 0.96 3.51 -15.80
N PRO A 146 1.11 3.93 -17.07
CA PRO A 146 0.87 3.02 -18.20
C PRO A 146 1.79 1.78 -18.22
N TYR A 147 2.91 1.79 -17.49
CA TYR A 147 3.77 0.60 -17.37
C TYR A 147 3.13 -0.48 -16.48
N ALA A 148 2.19 -0.10 -15.61
CA ALA A 148 1.47 -1.01 -14.74
C ALA A 148 0.37 -1.79 -15.48
N ASP A 149 -0.21 -1.23 -16.54
CA ASP A 149 -1.46 -1.72 -17.14
C ASP A 149 -1.39 -3.20 -17.54
N ASN A 150 -0.34 -3.59 -18.26
CA ASN A 150 -0.17 -4.97 -18.71
C ASN A 150 0.11 -5.92 -17.54
N GLU A 151 0.89 -5.50 -16.54
CA GLU A 151 1.19 -6.31 -15.36
C GLU A 151 -0.05 -6.49 -14.49
N LEU A 152 -0.83 -5.43 -14.29
CA LEU A 152 -2.08 -5.47 -13.55
C LEU A 152 -3.11 -6.35 -14.27
N LEU A 153 -3.27 -6.20 -15.58
CA LEU A 153 -4.16 -7.05 -16.37
C LEU A 153 -3.76 -8.54 -16.23
N ALA A 154 -2.48 -8.85 -16.41
CA ALA A 154 -1.97 -10.21 -16.27
C ALA A 154 -2.19 -10.76 -14.85
N PHE A 155 -1.99 -9.94 -13.83
CA PHE A 155 -2.25 -10.31 -12.44
C PHE A 155 -3.74 -10.59 -12.20
N LEU A 156 -4.64 -9.73 -12.67
CA LEU A 156 -6.09 -9.92 -12.50
C LEU A 156 -6.60 -11.16 -13.25
N GLN A 157 -6.10 -11.38 -14.47
CA GLN A 157 -6.38 -12.60 -15.23
C GLN A 157 -5.91 -13.83 -14.46
N MET A 158 -4.70 -13.81 -13.90
CA MET A 158 -4.18 -14.92 -13.07
C MET A 158 -5.04 -15.15 -11.82
N MET A 159 -5.40 -14.10 -11.09
CA MET A 159 -6.27 -14.21 -9.91
C MET A 159 -7.62 -14.84 -10.27
N GLN A 160 -8.18 -14.51 -11.45
CA GLN A 160 -9.42 -15.08 -11.95
C GLN A 160 -9.25 -16.54 -12.38
N THR A 161 -8.22 -16.87 -13.17
CA THR A 161 -8.03 -18.22 -13.72
C THR A 161 -7.66 -19.24 -12.65
N HIS A 162 -6.98 -18.81 -11.59
CA HIS A 162 -6.65 -19.66 -10.44
C HIS A 162 -7.81 -19.78 -9.42
N GLY A 163 -8.96 -19.12 -9.67
CA GLY A 163 -10.12 -19.14 -8.77
C GLY A 163 -9.91 -18.36 -7.46
N TYR A 164 -8.83 -17.56 -7.34
CA TYR A 164 -8.59 -16.77 -6.13
C TYR A 164 -9.66 -15.70 -5.91
N LEU A 165 -10.33 -15.24 -6.98
CA LEU A 165 -11.40 -14.25 -6.90
C LEU A 165 -12.76 -14.82 -6.49
N ASP A 166 -12.96 -16.14 -6.53
CA ASP A 166 -14.27 -16.78 -6.30
C ASP A 166 -14.86 -16.47 -4.92
N ARG A 167 -14.00 -16.18 -3.95
CA ARG A 167 -14.37 -15.87 -2.56
C ARG A 167 -13.61 -14.66 -2.01
N THR A 168 -13.23 -13.73 -2.88
CA THR A 168 -12.42 -12.55 -2.52
C THR A 168 -13.14 -11.27 -2.90
N ILE A 169 -13.23 -10.34 -1.96
CA ILE A 169 -13.54 -8.95 -2.27
C ILE A 169 -12.22 -8.28 -2.64
N LEU A 170 -12.04 -7.96 -3.92
CA LEU A 170 -10.88 -7.24 -4.42
C LEU A 170 -11.17 -5.73 -4.44
N ILE A 171 -10.26 -4.94 -3.87
CA ILE A 171 -10.32 -3.48 -3.93
C ILE A 171 -9.01 -2.98 -4.54
N ILE A 172 -9.12 -2.27 -5.66
CA ILE A 172 -8.02 -1.54 -6.29
C ILE A 172 -8.35 -0.07 -6.14
N MET A 173 -7.44 0.69 -5.52
CA MET A 173 -7.66 2.10 -5.28
C MET A 173 -6.35 2.87 -5.19
N THR A 174 -6.44 4.18 -5.39
CA THR A 174 -5.36 5.13 -5.10
C THR A 174 -5.59 5.80 -3.74
N ASP A 175 -4.52 6.24 -3.09
CA ASP A 175 -4.57 6.98 -1.83
C ASP A 175 -4.86 8.48 -2.04
N HIS A 176 -4.33 9.06 -3.12
CA HIS A 176 -4.60 10.43 -3.55
C HIS A 176 -4.27 10.66 -5.04
N GLY A 177 -4.66 11.82 -5.57
CA GLY A 177 -4.30 12.25 -6.93
C GLY A 177 -2.86 12.77 -7.09
N ALA A 178 -2.53 13.26 -8.30
CA ALA A 178 -1.18 13.69 -8.64
C ALA A 178 -0.69 14.89 -7.80
N ARG A 179 0.37 14.68 -7.00
CA ARG A 179 0.96 15.72 -6.15
C ARG A 179 2.11 16.50 -6.81
N TYR A 180 2.87 15.87 -7.72
CA TYR A 180 4.16 16.38 -8.24
C TYR A 180 4.29 16.47 -9.78
N ALA A 181 3.19 16.60 -10.52
CA ALA A 181 3.22 16.73 -11.99
C ALA A 181 2.76 18.12 -12.46
N SER A 182 3.25 18.58 -13.63
CA SER A 182 2.72 19.75 -14.36
C SER A 182 1.22 19.65 -14.64
N LEU A 183 0.67 18.42 -14.60
CA LEU A 183 -0.75 18.09 -14.59
C LEU A 183 -1.52 18.75 -13.44
N ARG A 184 -0.90 19.14 -12.32
CA ARG A 184 -1.57 19.88 -11.23
C ARG A 184 -2.19 21.20 -11.71
N ASN A 185 -1.61 21.82 -12.74
CA ASN A 185 -2.10 23.07 -13.32
C ASN A 185 -3.18 22.87 -14.39
N THR A 186 -3.56 21.62 -14.69
CA THR A 186 -4.68 21.33 -15.60
C THR A 186 -5.96 21.10 -14.80
N TYR A 187 -7.11 21.40 -15.41
CA TYR A 187 -8.42 21.14 -14.81
C TYR A 187 -8.60 19.66 -14.40
N GLN A 188 -7.98 18.76 -15.14
CA GLN A 188 -7.96 17.32 -14.88
C GLN A 188 -7.12 16.96 -13.65
N GLY A 189 -5.95 17.57 -13.42
CA GLY A 189 -5.15 17.27 -12.21
C GLY A 189 -5.76 17.82 -10.92
N ASN A 190 -6.48 18.94 -10.97
CA ASN A 190 -7.24 19.45 -9.83
C ASN A 190 -8.44 18.54 -9.49
N SER A 191 -9.02 17.90 -10.51
CA SER A 191 -10.06 16.88 -10.34
C SER A 191 -9.49 15.55 -9.85
N ALA A 192 -8.32 15.12 -10.34
CA ALA A 192 -7.65 13.89 -9.92
C ALA A 192 -7.21 13.93 -8.45
N ASN A 193 -6.85 15.09 -7.89
CA ASN A 193 -6.66 15.27 -6.45
C ASN A 193 -7.92 14.98 -5.62
N LYS A 194 -9.08 14.85 -6.26
CA LYS A 194 -10.36 14.52 -5.66
C LYS A 194 -10.87 13.14 -6.08
N ILE A 195 -10.18 12.43 -6.98
CA ILE A 195 -10.68 11.18 -7.58
C ILE A 195 -9.74 10.03 -7.22
N ASN A 196 -10.25 9.07 -6.47
CA ASN A 196 -9.66 7.74 -6.41
C ASN A 196 -10.06 7.00 -7.69
N TYR A 197 -9.10 6.47 -8.44
CA TYR A 197 -9.42 5.60 -9.57
C TYR A 197 -10.02 4.31 -9.01
N TYR A 198 -11.32 4.12 -9.24
CA TYR A 198 -12.00 2.83 -9.14
C TYR A 198 -12.20 2.35 -10.58
N SER A 199 -11.51 1.29 -10.97
CA SER A 199 -11.78 0.51 -12.18
C SER A 199 -12.57 -0.74 -11.80
#